data_AF-A0A182G1A5-F1
#
_entry.id   AF-A0A182G1A5-F1
#
_cell.length_a   1.000
_cell.length_b   1.000
_cell.length_c   1.000
_cell.angle_alpha   90.00
_cell.angle_beta   90.00
_cell.angle_gamma   90.00
#
_symmetry.space_group_name_H-M   'P 1'
#
loop_
_entity.id
_entity.type
_entity.pdbx_description
1 polymer ?
#
loop_
_entity_poly.entity_id
_entity_poly.type
_entity_poly.pdbx_seq_one_letter_code
_entity_poly.pdbx_strand_id
1 'polypeptide(L)'
;MRYLDRTLQPPAGNEYYENLCMKAVNQCIGRAVRHINDYASVVLLDVRYGSSEKIRRKLPVWISEGMQCVERYGQAHGSLVRFFKGRNAK
;
A
#
# COMPACT_ATOMS: atom_id res chain seq x y z
N MET A 1 1.87 3.98 23.22
CA MET A 1 2.94 3.00 23.48
C MET A 1 4.00 3.63 24.40
N ARG A 2 3.64 3.95 25.65
CA ARG A 2 4.48 4.77 26.56
C ARG A 2 5.85 4.16 26.90
N TYR A 3 5.95 2.83 26.88
CA TYR A 3 7.21 2.14 27.11
C TYR A 3 8.26 2.53 26.05
N LEU A 4 7.90 2.43 24.76
CA LEU A 4 8.81 2.74 23.65
C LEU A 4 9.21 4.21 23.64
N ASP A 5 8.27 5.11 23.89
CA ASP A 5 8.54 6.55 23.96
C ASP A 5 9.52 6.87 25.10
N ARG A 6 9.47 6.13 26.22
CA ARG A 6 10.40 6.29 27.34
C ARG A 6 11.79 5.71 27.08
N THR A 7 11.89 4.60 26.33
CA THR A 7 13.16 3.90 26.11
C THR A 7 13.93 4.35 24.86
N LEU A 8 13.22 4.77 23.80
CA LEU A 8 13.77 5.08 22.48
C LEU A 8 13.54 6.54 22.04
N GLN A 9 12.95 7.35 22.92
CA GLN A 9 12.46 8.71 22.70
C GLN A 9 11.16 8.79 21.88
N PRO A 10 10.25 9.73 22.22
CA PRO A 10 9.07 9.98 21.40
C PRO A 10 9.47 10.48 19.99
N PRO A 11 8.75 10.12 18.92
CA PRO A 11 7.49 9.37 18.88
C PRO A 11 7.66 7.88 18.52
N ALA A 12 8.66 7.18 19.07
CA ALA A 12 8.96 5.78 18.75
C ALA A 12 7.75 4.84 18.88
N GLY A 13 6.86 5.10 19.84
CA GLY A 13 5.64 4.32 20.03
C GLY A 13 4.66 4.41 18.84
N ASN A 14 4.48 5.61 18.28
CA ASN A 14 3.63 5.83 17.11
C ASN A 14 4.28 5.24 15.85
N GLU A 15 5.60 5.41 15.70
CA GLU A 15 6.31 4.84 14.58
C GLU A 15 6.23 3.32 14.55
N TYR A 16 6.39 2.67 15.70
CA TYR A 16 6.25 1.22 15.81
C TYR A 16 4.84 0.76 15.40
N TYR A 17 3.79 1.45 15.86
CA TYR A 17 2.42 1.11 15.49
C TYR A 17 2.18 1.24 13.99
N GLU A 18 2.69 2.31 13.39
CA GLU A 18 2.63 2.52 11.94
C GLU A 18 3.41 1.43 11.18
N ASN A 19 4.60 1.05 11.66
CA ASN A 19 5.39 -0.03 11.09
C ASN A 19 4.69 -1.39 11.18
N LEU A 20 3.98 -1.66 12.28
CA LEU A 20 3.21 -2.88 12.44
C LEU A 20 2.07 -2.97 11.41
N CYS A 21 1.35 -1.87 11.21
CA CYS A 21 0.31 -1.77 10.17
C CYS A 21 0.91 -2.01 8.77
N MET A 22 1.97 -1.28 8.43
CA MET A 22 2.60 -1.39 7.10
C MET A 22 3.22 -2.76 6.86
N LYS A 23 3.73 -3.42 7.90
CA LYS A 23 4.18 -4.82 7.82
C LYS A 23 3.03 -5.73 7.38
N ALA A 24 1.84 -5.59 7.96
CA ALA A 24 0.67 -6.40 7.56
C ALA A 24 0.23 -6.09 6.12
N VAL A 25 0.17 -4.82 5.73
CA VAL A 25 -0.17 -4.40 4.36
C VAL A 25 0.81 -5.00 3.34
N ASN A 26 2.10 -4.88 3.59
CA ASN A 26 3.14 -5.38 2.70
C ASN A 26 3.13 -6.91 2.60
N GLN A 27 2.77 -7.61 3.69
CA GLN A 27 2.54 -9.05 3.66
C GLN A 27 1.34 -9.42 2.78
N CYS A 28 0.22 -8.72 2.88
CA CYS A 28 -0.94 -8.95 2.02
C CYS A 28 -0.61 -8.75 0.53
N ILE A 29 0.13 -7.69 0.20
CA ILE A 29 0.60 -7.44 -1.17
C ILE A 29 1.44 -8.62 -1.68
N GLY A 30 2.38 -9.12 -0.88
CA GLY A 30 3.22 -10.26 -1.23
C GLY A 30 2.45 -11.58 -1.41
N ARG A 31 1.23 -11.69 -0.88
CA ARG A 31 0.35 -12.86 -1.12
C ARG A 31 -0.46 -12.75 -2.41
N ALA A 32 -0.69 -11.54 -2.89
CA ALA A 32 -1.51 -11.26 -4.07
C ALA A 32 -0.75 -11.51 -5.39
N VAL A 33 0.57 -11.34 -5.42
CA VAL A 33 1.41 -11.61 -6.60
C VAL A 33 2.42 -12.70 -6.25
N ARG A 34 2.26 -13.91 -6.81
CA ARG A 34 3.00 -15.10 -6.36
C ARG A 34 4.12 -15.55 -7.30
N HIS A 35 4.04 -15.24 -8.59
CA HIS A 35 5.03 -15.63 -9.58
C HIS A 35 5.06 -14.67 -10.78
N ILE A 36 6.05 -14.80 -11.66
CA ILE A 36 6.31 -13.87 -12.79
C ILE A 36 5.12 -13.72 -13.76
N ASN A 37 4.32 -14.76 -13.93
CA ASN A 37 3.14 -14.74 -14.80
C ASN A 37 1.83 -14.36 -14.07
N ASP A 38 1.91 -14.01 -12.79
CA ASP A 38 0.76 -13.65 -11.97
C ASP A 38 0.51 -12.15 -12.07
N TYR A 39 -0.75 -11.75 -12.05
CA TYR A 39 -1.13 -10.35 -12.04
C TYR A 39 -2.29 -10.12 -11.08
N ALA A 40 -2.13 -9.09 -10.25
CA ALA A 40 -3.15 -8.66 -9.31
C ALA A 40 -3.27 -7.15 -9.35
N SER A 41 -4.44 -6.65 -8.97
CA SER A 41 -4.62 -5.24 -8.64
C SER A 41 -4.74 -5.10 -7.13
N VAL A 42 -4.02 -4.14 -6.56
CA VAL A 42 -4.08 -3.81 -5.13
C VAL A 42 -4.80 -2.47 -4.99
N VAL A 43 -5.89 -2.45 -4.21
CA VAL A 43 -6.64 -1.22 -3.91
C VAL A 43 -6.35 -0.84 -2.46
N LEU A 44 -5.66 0.29 -2.27
CA LEU A 44 -5.34 0.85 -0.96
C LEU A 44 -6.39 1.88 -0.56
N LEU A 45 -7.28 1.52 0.37
CA LEU A 45 -8.41 2.36 0.80
C LEU A 45 -8.06 3.19 2.04
N ASP A 46 -7.19 4.19 1.87
CA ASP A 46 -6.89 5.16 2.92
C ASP A 46 -6.33 6.45 2.32
N VAL A 47 -6.85 7.61 2.76
CA VAL A 47 -6.37 8.94 2.30
C VAL A 47 -4.88 9.14 2.58
N ARG A 48 -4.35 8.49 3.62
CA ARG A 48 -2.96 8.62 4.07
C ARG A 48 -1.95 8.13 3.04
N TYR A 49 -2.32 7.20 2.16
CA TYR A 49 -1.42 6.77 1.08
C TYR A 49 -1.18 7.88 0.04
N GLY A 50 -2.14 8.79 -0.13
CA GLY A 50 -2.02 9.95 -1.02
C GLY A 50 -1.48 11.20 -0.31
N SER A 51 -1.83 11.40 0.96
CA SER A 51 -1.51 12.64 1.70
C SER A 51 -0.24 12.57 2.55
N SER A 52 0.25 11.38 2.92
CA SER A 52 1.42 11.21 3.79
C SER A 52 2.57 10.54 3.06
N GLU A 53 3.63 11.30 2.79
CA GLU A 53 4.85 10.76 2.20
C GLU A 53 5.50 9.70 3.10
N LYS A 54 5.43 9.87 4.43
CA LYS A 54 5.95 8.92 5.41
C LYS A 54 5.35 7.53 5.25
N ILE A 55 4.03 7.45 5.05
CA ILE A 55 3.32 6.18 4.86
C ILE A 55 3.64 5.59 3.49
N ARG A 56 3.69 6.43 2.44
CA ARG A 56 4.02 5.98 1.09
C ARG A 56 5.43 5.37 1.01
N ARG A 57 6.41 5.94 1.71
CA ARG A 57 7.79 5.42 1.79
C ARG A 57 7.90 4.07 2.51
N LYS A 58 6.86 3.63 3.24
CA LYS A 58 6.82 2.31 3.90
C LYS A 58 6.25 1.20 3.01
N LEU A 59 5.75 1.53 1.83
CA LEU A 59 5.38 0.55 0.81
C LEU A 59 6.64 0.06 0.06
N PRO A 60 6.61 -1.15 -0.52
CA PRO A 60 7.66 -1.58 -1.44
C PRO A 60 7.80 -0.60 -2.60
N VAL A 61 9.04 -0.29 -2.99
CA VAL A 61 9.36 0.71 -4.02
C VAL A 61 8.56 0.43 -5.31
N TRP A 62 8.58 -0.82 -5.79
CA TRP A 62 7.88 -1.25 -7.00
C TRP A 62 6.35 -1.09 -6.96
N ILE A 63 5.73 -1.07 -5.77
CA ILE A 63 4.31 -0.74 -5.61
C ILE A 63 4.11 0.77 -5.63
N SER A 64 4.94 1.49 -4.85
CA SER A 64 4.79 2.93 -4.65
C SER A 64 4.99 3.76 -5.92
N GLU A 65 5.83 3.27 -6.85
CA GLU A 65 6.10 3.89 -8.15
C GLU A 65 4.93 3.75 -9.12
N GLY A 66 4.26 2.59 -9.13
CA GLY A 66 3.09 2.33 -9.97
C GLY A 66 1.75 2.78 -9.38
N MET A 67 1.76 3.32 -8.15
CA MET A 67 0.54 3.70 -7.43
C MET A 67 -0.12 4.94 -8.05
N GLN A 68 -1.42 4.86 -8.26
CA GLN A 68 -2.26 5.97 -8.70
C GLN A 68 -3.25 6.36 -7.61
N CYS A 69 -3.24 7.62 -7.20
CA CYS A 69 -4.25 8.17 -6.30
C CYS A 69 -5.43 8.67 -7.12
N VAL A 70 -6.63 8.21 -6.78
CA VAL A 70 -7.88 8.60 -7.43
C VAL A 70 -8.84 9.12 -6.39
N GLU A 71 -9.57 10.19 -6.72
CA GLU A 71 -10.49 10.83 -5.78
C GLU A 71 -11.86 10.16 -5.76
N ARG A 72 -12.24 9.52 -6.87
CA ARG A 72 -13.58 8.96 -7.07
C ARG A 72 -13.53 7.48 -7.39
N TYR A 73 -14.49 6.73 -6.86
CA TYR A 73 -14.65 5.31 -7.13
C TYR A 73 -14.70 4.98 -8.63
N GLY A 74 -15.40 5.78 -9.44
CA GLY A 74 -15.52 5.53 -10.88
C GLY A 74 -14.18 5.51 -11.62
N GLN A 75 -13.22 6.34 -11.18
CA GLN A 75 -11.86 6.34 -11.75
C GLN A 75 -11.11 5.06 -11.36
N ALA A 76 -11.19 4.66 -10.08
CA ALA A 76 -10.58 3.41 -9.59
C ALA A 76 -11.14 2.20 -10.35
N HIS A 77 -12.47 2.14 -10.49
CA HIS A 77 -13.16 1.06 -11.17
C HIS A 77 -12.79 0.98 -12.65
N GLY A 78 -12.75 2.13 -13.34
CA GLY A 78 -12.33 2.20 -14.74
C GLY A 78 -10.89 1.70 -14.95
N SER A 79 -9.97 2.07 -14.06
CA SER A 79 -8.58 1.58 -14.10
C SER A 79 -8.49 0.07 -13.88
N LEU A 80 -9.26 -0.48 -12.93
CA LEU A 80 -9.34 -1.92 -12.69
C LEU A 80 -9.85 -2.67 -13.93
N VAL A 81 -10.97 -2.24 -14.50
CA VAL A 81 -11.55 -2.88 -15.70
C VAL A 81 -10.55 -2.84 -16.86
N ARG A 82 -9.88 -1.70 -17.08
CA ARG A 82 -8.86 -1.57 -18.14
C ARG A 82 -7.69 -2.51 -17.91
N PHE A 83 -7.19 -2.61 -16.68
CA PHE A 83 -6.08 -3.49 -16.32
C PHE A 83 -6.40 -4.96 -16.62
N PHE A 84 -7.55 -5.46 -16.15
CA PHE A 84 -7.94 -6.86 -16.36
C PHE A 84 -8.28 -7.16 -17.84
N LYS A 85 -8.92 -6.23 -18.56
CA LYS A 85 -9.16 -6.40 -20.01
C LYS A 85 -7.85 -6.50 -20.81
N GLY A 86 -6.88 -5.64 -20.53
CA GLY A 86 -5.58 -5.66 -21.23
C GLY A 86 -4.75 -6.92 -20.95
N ARG A 87 -4.98 -7.58 -19.81
CA ARG A 87 -4.30 -8.83 -19.43
C ARG A 87 -5.04 -10.09 -19.88
N ASN A 88 -6.37 -10.02 -19.98
CA ASN A 88 -7.21 -11.11 -20.53
C ASN A 88 -7.23 -11.14 -22.07
N ALA A 89 -6.71 -10.12 -22.75
CA ALA A 89 -6.65 -10.07 -24.22
C ALA A 89 -5.51 -10.93 -24.82
N LYS A 90 -5.19 -12.07 -24.19
CA LYS A 90 -4.33 -13.11 -24.75
C LYS A 90 -5.18 -14.16 -25.45
#